data_AF-A0A5K1HRR3-F1
#
_entry.id   AF-A0A5K1HRR3-F1
#
_cell.length_a   1.000
_cell.length_b   1.000
_cell.length_c   1.000
_cell.angle_alpha   90.00
_cell.angle_beta   90.00
_cell.angle_gamma   90.00
#
_symmetry.space_group_name_H-M   'P 1'
#
loop_
_entity.id
_entity.type
_entity.pdbx_description
1 polymer ?
#
loop_
_entity_poly.entity_id
_entity_poly.type
_entity_poly.pdbx_seq_one_letter_code
_entity_poly.pdbx_strand_id
1 'polypeptide(L)'
;MTRRYWNIHLEEMMEAGVHFGHGTRKWNPRMAPYISAKRKGIHITNLTRTARFLSEACDLVFDAASRGKHFLIVGTKDKAADSVASAAIRARCHYVNKKWLG
;
A
#
# COMPACT_ATOMS: atom_id res chain seq x y z
N MET A 1 -19.47 15.42 -10.87
CA MET A 1 -18.27 14.61 -10.59
C MET A 1 -18.48 13.23 -11.18
N THR A 2 -17.65 12.82 -12.13
CA THR A 2 -17.67 11.46 -12.69
C THR A 2 -17.27 10.47 -11.60
N ARG A 3 -18.13 9.48 -11.34
CA ARG A 3 -17.82 8.41 -10.39
C ARG A 3 -16.71 7.55 -10.97
N ARG A 4 -15.57 7.49 -10.29
CA ARG A 4 -14.42 6.68 -10.68
C ARG A 4 -14.47 5.34 -9.94
N TYR A 5 -13.97 4.30 -10.57
CA TYR A 5 -13.93 2.95 -10.01
C TYR A 5 -12.51 2.40 -10.15
N TRP A 6 -12.06 1.74 -9.10
CA TRP A 6 -10.75 1.08 -9.01
C TRP A 6 -10.97 -0.43 -8.92
N ASN A 7 -10.09 -1.20 -9.57
CA ASN A 7 -10.12 -2.67 -9.49
C ASN A 7 -9.56 -3.10 -8.14
N ILE A 8 -10.43 -3.23 -7.13
CA ILE A 8 -10.08 -3.63 -5.77
C ILE A 8 -11.08 -4.70 -5.33
N HIS A 9 -10.66 -5.96 -5.34
CA HIS A 9 -11.49 -7.08 -4.91
C HIS A 9 -10.96 -7.71 -3.61
N LEU A 10 -11.87 -8.02 -2.69
CA LEU A 10 -11.51 -8.57 -1.38
C LEU A 10 -10.82 -9.95 -1.51
N GLU A 11 -11.23 -10.73 -2.49
CA GLU A 11 -10.66 -12.04 -2.82
C GLU A 11 -9.19 -11.92 -3.25
N GLU A 12 -8.90 -11.05 -4.23
CA GLU A 12 -7.52 -10.76 -4.67
C GLU A 12 -6.62 -10.27 -3.52
N MET A 13 -7.15 -9.42 -2.63
CA MET A 13 -6.41 -8.96 -1.45
C MET A 13 -6.11 -10.09 -0.45
N MET A 14 -7.02 -11.07 -0.34
CA MET A 14 -6.85 -12.22 0.52
C MET A 14 -5.81 -13.19 -0.07
N GLU A 15 -5.89 -13.48 -1.36
CA GLU A 15 -4.92 -14.30 -2.10
C GLU A 15 -3.51 -13.69 -2.09
N ALA A 16 -3.40 -12.37 -2.26
CA ALA A 16 -2.15 -11.65 -2.16
C ALA A 16 -1.59 -11.55 -0.73
N GLY A 17 -2.33 -12.01 0.29
CA GLY A 17 -1.88 -12.05 1.67
C GLY A 17 -1.82 -10.68 2.37
N VAL A 18 -2.55 -9.67 1.88
CA VAL A 18 -2.55 -8.29 2.44
C VAL A 18 -3.02 -8.23 3.90
N HIS A 19 -3.82 -9.23 4.31
CA HIS A 19 -4.38 -9.33 5.65
C HIS A 19 -3.35 -9.69 6.73
N PHE A 20 -2.16 -10.17 6.36
CA PHE A 20 -1.11 -10.50 7.31
C PHE A 20 -0.39 -9.24 7.79
N GLY A 21 -0.66 -8.86 9.05
CA GLY A 21 -0.02 -7.75 9.73
C GLY A 21 1.28 -8.15 10.44
N HIS A 22 1.71 -7.30 11.38
CA HIS A 22 2.91 -7.56 12.18
C HIS A 22 2.65 -8.58 13.30
N GLY A 23 3.72 -9.15 13.84
CA GLY A 23 3.65 -10.03 15.02
C GLY A 23 3.15 -9.30 16.26
N THR A 24 2.39 -9.98 17.11
CA THR A 24 1.70 -9.38 18.28
C THR A 24 2.64 -8.85 19.36
N ARG A 25 3.93 -9.20 19.31
CA ARG A 25 4.97 -8.68 20.23
C ARG A 25 5.66 -7.42 19.71
N LYS A 26 5.61 -7.16 18.40
CA LYS A 26 6.31 -6.05 17.73
C LYS A 26 5.33 -5.30 16.84
N TRP A 27 4.39 -4.61 17.48
CA TRP A 27 3.37 -3.78 16.83
C TRP A 27 3.22 -2.44 17.57
N ASN A 28 2.66 -1.44 16.89
CA ASN A 28 2.36 -0.14 17.49
C ASN A 28 0.88 -0.11 17.92
N PRO A 29 0.55 0.13 19.21
CA PRO A 29 -0.82 0.19 19.71
C PRO A 29 -1.74 1.16 18.95
N ARG A 30 -1.18 2.22 18.34
CA ARG A 30 -1.95 3.16 17.51
C ARG A 30 -2.57 2.50 16.27
N MET A 31 -2.12 1.30 15.89
CA MET A 31 -2.68 0.53 14.78
C MET A 31 -3.95 -0.25 15.15
N ALA A 32 -4.37 -0.25 16.42
CA ALA A 32 -5.55 -0.99 16.88
C ALA A 32 -6.81 -0.77 16.02
N PRO A 33 -7.13 0.46 15.55
CA PRO A 33 -8.30 0.69 14.70
C PRO A 33 -8.25 0.01 13.32
N TYR A 34 -7.09 -0.50 12.88
CA TYR A 34 -6.90 -1.13 11.57
C TYR A 34 -6.75 -2.65 11.66
N ILE A 35 -6.78 -3.21 12.87
CA ILE A 35 -6.60 -4.63 13.14
C ILE A 35 -7.97 -5.26 13.41
N SER A 36 -8.31 -6.35 12.72
CA SER A 36 -9.57 -7.08 12.89
C SER A 36 -9.46 -8.20 13.92
N ALA A 37 -8.33 -8.91 13.95
CA ALA A 37 -8.13 -10.05 14.83
C ALA A 37 -6.64 -10.32 15.09
N LYS A 38 -6.35 -11.33 15.92
CA LYS A 38 -5.02 -11.91 16.10
C LYS A 38 -5.12 -13.43 15.94
N ARG A 39 -4.21 -14.05 15.19
CA ARG A 39 -4.17 -15.51 14.99
C ARG A 39 -2.73 -15.98 14.96
N LYS A 40 -2.40 -17.03 15.74
CA LYS A 40 -1.06 -17.64 15.79
C LYS A 40 0.07 -16.61 16.00
N GLY A 41 -0.15 -15.59 16.84
CA GLY A 41 0.86 -14.56 17.14
C GLY A 41 1.05 -13.48 16.07
N ILE A 42 0.18 -13.42 15.04
CA ILE A 42 0.18 -12.40 13.99
C ILE A 42 -1.13 -11.60 14.07
N HIS A 43 -1.04 -10.28 13.93
CA HIS A 43 -2.21 -9.42 13.77
C HIS A 43 -2.79 -9.56 12.36
N ILE A 44 -4.11 -9.66 12.27
CA ILE A 44 -4.84 -9.66 11.01
C ILE A 44 -5.38 -8.25 10.77
N THR A 45 -5.04 -7.65 9.62
CA THR A 45 -5.52 -6.32 9.25
C THR A 45 -6.95 -6.39 8.68
N ASN A 46 -7.72 -5.32 8.87
CA ASN A 46 -9.09 -5.24 8.36
C ASN A 46 -9.07 -4.89 6.86
N LEU A 47 -9.29 -5.89 5.99
CA LEU A 47 -9.29 -5.70 4.55
C LEU A 47 -10.38 -4.75 4.03
N THR A 48 -11.56 -4.71 4.65
CA THR A 48 -12.61 -3.74 4.28
C THR A 48 -12.12 -2.30 4.47
N ARG A 49 -11.43 -2.03 5.59
CA ARG A 49 -10.81 -0.72 5.82
C ARG A 49 -9.67 -0.46 4.84
N THR A 50 -8.81 -1.45 4.59
CA THR A 50 -7.72 -1.33 3.62
C THR A 50 -8.24 -1.01 2.22
N ALA A 51 -9.31 -1.67 1.76
CA ALA A 51 -9.92 -1.42 0.45
C ALA A 51 -10.46 0.01 0.33
N ARG A 52 -11.13 0.51 1.38
CA ARG A 52 -11.60 1.90 1.43
C ARG A 52 -10.45 2.90 1.31
N PHE A 53 -9.41 2.75 2.15
CA PHE A 53 -8.26 3.65 2.12
C PHE A 53 -7.46 3.55 0.82
N LEU A 54 -7.38 2.36 0.22
CA LEU A 54 -6.74 2.19 -1.08
C LEU A 54 -7.51 2.94 -2.18
N SER A 55 -8.85 2.88 -2.19
CA SER A 55 -9.66 3.66 -3.13
C SER A 55 -9.43 5.17 -2.96
N GLU A 56 -9.48 5.68 -1.72
CA GLU A 56 -9.25 7.10 -1.43
C GLU A 56 -7.84 7.55 -1.87
N ALA A 57 -6.83 6.70 -1.64
CA ALA A 57 -5.47 6.97 -2.09
C ALA A 57 -5.36 7.01 -3.62
N CYS A 58 -6.00 6.08 -4.33
CA CYS A 58 -6.03 6.08 -5.79
C CYS A 58 -6.72 7.33 -6.35
N ASP A 59 -7.82 7.80 -5.73
CA ASP A 59 -8.50 9.03 -6.14
C ASP A 59 -7.56 10.25 -6.03
N LEU A 60 -6.84 10.39 -4.92
CA LEU A 60 -5.89 11.48 -4.71
C LEU A 60 -4.72 11.43 -5.69
N VAL A 61 -4.16 10.25 -5.93
CA VAL A 61 -3.06 10.04 -6.88
C VAL A 61 -3.52 10.36 -8.29
N PHE A 62 -4.73 9.95 -8.68
CA PHE A 62 -5.30 10.27 -9.98
C PHE A 62 -5.45 11.78 -10.19
N ASP A 63 -6.03 12.49 -9.22
CA ASP A 63 -6.20 13.95 -9.30
C ASP A 63 -4.86 14.71 -9.31
N ALA A 64 -3.85 14.19 -8.61
CA ALA A 64 -2.50 14.74 -8.66
C ALA A 64 -1.86 14.52 -10.04
N ALA A 65 -1.99 13.31 -10.60
CA ALA A 65 -1.43 12.96 -11.90
C ALA A 65 -2.10 13.73 -13.04
N SER A 66 -3.43 13.90 -13.00
CA SER A 66 -4.17 14.68 -14.00
C SER A 66 -3.77 16.16 -14.03
N ARG A 67 -3.15 16.67 -12.95
CA ARG A 67 -2.61 18.02 -12.85
C ARG A 67 -1.12 18.10 -13.20
N GLY A 68 -0.52 17.01 -13.69
CA GLY A 68 0.88 16.97 -14.08
C GLY A 68 1.88 17.01 -12.92
N LYS A 69 1.46 16.61 -11.71
CA LYS A 69 2.38 16.55 -10.56
C LYS A 69 3.38 15.39 -10.71
N HIS A 70 4.55 15.55 -10.10
CA HIS A 70 5.58 14.52 -10.06
C HIS A 70 5.38 13.56 -8.88
N PHE A 71 5.75 12.29 -9.10
CA PHE A 71 5.68 11.24 -8.08
C PHE A 71 7.05 10.61 -7.85
N LEU A 72 7.24 10.18 -6.60
CA LEU A 72 8.41 9.47 -6.15
C LEU A 72 7.97 8.19 -5.42
N ILE A 73 8.45 7.04 -5.89
CA ILE A 73 8.20 5.74 -5.24
C ILE A 73 9.44 5.34 -4.44
N VAL A 74 9.28 5.10 -3.14
CA VAL A 74 10.39 4.75 -2.25
C VAL A 74 10.18 3.36 -1.67
N GLY A 75 11.18 2.51 -1.80
CA GLY A 75 11.21 1.22 -1.09
C GLY A 75 12.59 0.60 -1.14
N THR A 76 13.28 0.66 0.01
CA THR A 76 14.69 0.32 0.15
C THR A 76 14.95 -1.08 0.69
N LYS A 77 13.89 -1.85 0.96
CA LYS A 77 14.01 -3.25 1.38
C LYS A 77 14.41 -4.11 0.18
N ASP A 78 15.34 -5.05 0.38
CA ASP A 78 15.81 -5.95 -0.68
C ASP A 78 14.66 -6.63 -1.43
N LYS A 79 13.66 -7.14 -0.70
CA LYS A 79 12.47 -7.81 -1.28
C LYS A 79 11.55 -6.88 -2.09
N ALA A 80 11.69 -5.57 -1.95
CA ALA A 80 10.85 -4.57 -2.64
C ALA A 80 11.61 -3.80 -3.72
N ALA A 81 12.94 -3.87 -3.73
CA ALA A 81 13.77 -2.96 -4.53
C ALA A 81 13.51 -3.09 -6.04
N ASP A 82 13.38 -4.32 -6.54
CA ASP A 82 13.12 -4.57 -7.96
C ASP A 82 11.68 -4.21 -8.34
N SER A 83 10.71 -4.51 -7.47
CA SER A 83 9.31 -4.14 -7.67
C SER A 83 9.12 -2.62 -7.74
N VAL A 84 9.84 -1.86 -6.91
CA VAL A 84 9.81 -0.39 -6.91
C VAL A 84 10.34 0.17 -8.22
N ALA A 85 11.51 -0.31 -8.67
CA ALA A 85 12.09 0.15 -9.94
C ALA A 85 11.16 -0.17 -11.12
N SER A 86 10.67 -1.42 -11.21
CA SER A 86 9.77 -1.84 -12.28
C SER A 86 8.46 -1.03 -12.30
N ALA A 87 7.84 -0.80 -11.14
CA ALA A 87 6.61 -0.01 -11.05
C ALA A 87 6.83 1.46 -11.47
N ALA A 88 7.93 2.07 -11.05
CA ALA A 88 8.25 3.45 -11.39
C ALA A 88 8.57 3.63 -12.88
N ILE A 89 9.31 2.69 -13.49
CA ILE A 89 9.59 2.69 -14.93
C ILE A 89 8.29 2.58 -15.73
N ARG A 90 7.40 1.65 -15.37
CA ARG A 90 6.08 1.50 -16.01
C ARG A 90 5.23 2.76 -15.87
N ALA A 91 5.28 3.42 -14.72
CA ALA A 91 4.53 4.64 -14.44
C ALA A 91 5.23 5.93 -14.90
N ARG A 92 6.45 5.85 -15.46
CA ARG A 92 7.28 7.02 -15.82
C ARG A 92 7.49 8.01 -14.67
N CYS A 93 7.72 7.50 -13.46
CA CYS A 93 7.90 8.27 -12.24
C CYS A 93 9.31 8.11 -11.64
N HIS A 94 9.68 8.97 -10.69
CA HIS A 94 10.95 8.85 -9.97
C HIS A 94 10.88 7.70 -8.94
N TYR A 95 12.04 7.13 -8.60
CA TYR A 95 12.11 6.13 -7.52
C TYR A 95 13.43 6.14 -6.76
N VAL A 96 13.37 5.61 -5.54
CA VAL A 96 14.54 5.24 -4.74
C VAL A 96 14.34 3.83 -4.19
N ASN A 97 15.18 2.91 -4.64
CA ASN A 97 15.18 1.51 -4.23
C ASN A 97 16.51 1.06 -3.59
N LYS A 98 17.48 1.96 -3.49
CA LYS A 98 18.74 1.79 -2.76
C LYS A 98 18.70 2.65 -1.48
N LYS A 99 19.84 2.75 -0.79
CA LYS A 99 19.96 3.58 0.42
C LYS A 99 19.42 5.00 0.15
N TRP A 100 18.41 5.40 0.91
CA TRP A 100 17.90 6.77 0.92
C TRP A 100 18.88 7.64 1.71
N LEU A 101 19.55 8.56 1.03
CA LEU A 101 20.45 9.52 1.67
C LEU A 101 19.61 10.66 2.24
N GLY A 102 19.77 10.91 3.53
CA GLY A 102 19.09 11.98 4.27
C GLY A 102 20.01 13.15 4.55
#